data_AF-A0A9D2B7E9-F1
#
_entry.id   AF-A0A9D2B7E9-F1
#
_cell.length_a   1.000
_cell.length_b   1.000
_cell.length_c   1.000
_cell.angle_alpha   90.00
_cell.angle_beta   90.00
_cell.angle_gamma   90.00
#
_symmetry.space_group_name_H-M   'P 1'
#
loop_
_entity.id
_entity.type
_entity.pdbx_description
1 polymer ?
#
loop_
_entity_poly.entity_id
_entity_poly.type
_entity_poly.pdbx_seq_one_letter_code
_entity_poly.pdbx_strand_id
1 'polypeptide(L)'
;MLWRRLAVLFPLCILLVPASLSLGFRLRPPVIGAVTGAEAEVLVTGGVRYLAVDPAENGMGAYSYADRGKFLGIARSGERTLRVYAVKGDEEERLRYVLWEWEGRFYVRAE
;
A
#
# COMPACT_ATOMS: atom_id res chain seq x y z
N MET A 1 -44.24 14.85 -22.58
CA MET A 1 -43.08 15.44 -21.87
C MET A 1 -42.23 14.44 -21.09
N LEU A 2 -42.81 13.42 -20.44
CA LEU A 2 -42.09 12.41 -19.63
C LEU A 2 -41.03 11.61 -20.42
N TRP A 3 -41.32 11.29 -21.69
CA TRP A 3 -40.51 10.43 -22.54
C TRP A 3 -39.18 11.09 -22.98
N ARG A 4 -39.14 12.42 -23.14
CA ARG A 4 -37.90 13.16 -23.42
C ARG A 4 -36.93 13.18 -22.24
N ARG A 5 -37.45 13.16 -21.00
CA ARG A 5 -36.62 13.09 -19.78
C ARG A 5 -36.01 11.69 -19.62
N LEU A 6 -36.79 10.64 -19.89
CA LEU A 6 -36.32 9.25 -19.90
C LEU A 6 -35.26 8.98 -20.98
N ALA A 7 -35.41 9.54 -22.18
CA ALA A 7 -34.45 9.38 -23.28
C ALA A 7 -33.07 10.02 -23.02
N VAL A 8 -32.98 10.99 -22.11
CA VAL A 8 -31.72 11.64 -21.72
C VAL A 8 -31.13 11.01 -20.45
N LEU A 9 -31.97 10.61 -19.50
CA LEU A 9 -31.54 9.97 -18.26
C LEU A 9 -30.92 8.59 -18.49
N PHE A 10 -31.46 7.82 -19.44
CA PHE A 10 -30.97 6.47 -19.73
C PHE A 10 -29.51 6.44 -20.26
N PRO A 11 -29.13 7.19 -21.31
CA PRO A 11 -27.74 7.23 -21.77
C PRO A 11 -26.80 7.89 -20.74
N LEU A 12 -27.30 8.85 -19.96
CA LEU A 12 -26.52 9.47 -18.88
C LEU A 12 -26.16 8.45 -17.77
N CYS A 13 -27.12 7.63 -17.35
CA CYS A 13 -26.86 6.54 -16.40
C CYS A 13 -25.90 5.49 -16.98
N ILE A 14 -26.04 5.15 -18.27
CA ILE A 14 -25.13 4.22 -18.96
C ILE A 14 -23.70 4.76 -18.99
N LEU A 15 -23.48 6.07 -18.96
CA LEU A 15 -22.15 6.69 -18.90
C LEU A 15 -21.63 6.82 -17.45
N LEU A 16 -22.49 7.23 -16.51
CA LEU A 16 -22.10 7.50 -15.12
C LEU A 16 -21.77 6.24 -14.31
N VAL A 17 -22.49 5.14 -14.54
CA VAL A 17 -22.26 3.87 -13.82
C VAL A 17 -20.88 3.26 -14.16
N PRO A 18 -20.49 3.05 -15.42
CA PRO A 18 -19.16 2.52 -15.72
C PRO A 18 -18.05 3.53 -15.37
N ALA A 19 -18.29 4.84 -15.47
CA ALA A 19 -17.33 5.86 -15.04
C ALA A 19 -17.05 5.79 -13.53
N SER A 20 -18.10 5.66 -12.71
CA SER A 20 -17.96 5.54 -11.25
C SER A 20 -17.31 4.20 -10.83
N LEU A 21 -17.67 3.10 -11.50
CA LEU A 21 -17.03 1.80 -11.29
C LEU A 21 -15.53 1.82 -11.66
N SER A 22 -15.18 2.38 -12.81
CA SER A 22 -13.78 2.48 -13.23
C SER A 22 -12.96 3.41 -12.35
N LEU A 23 -13.56 4.47 -11.80
CA LEU A 23 -12.93 5.30 -10.77
C LEU A 23 -12.67 4.50 -9.48
N GLY A 24 -13.65 3.72 -9.02
CA GLY A 24 -13.51 2.86 -7.84
C GLY A 24 -12.42 1.80 -7.99
N PHE A 25 -12.26 1.22 -9.19
CA PHE A 25 -11.17 0.29 -9.49
C PHE A 25 -9.79 0.95 -9.49
N ARG A 26 -9.69 2.18 -10.00
CA ARG A 26 -8.42 2.94 -9.99
C ARG A 26 -7.99 3.41 -8.60
N LEU A 27 -8.94 3.59 -7.69
CA LEU A 27 -8.68 4.03 -6.31
C LEU A 27 -8.24 2.88 -5.38
N ARG A 28 -8.32 1.62 -5.83
CA ARG A 28 -7.83 0.51 -5.02
C ARG A 28 -6.31 0.59 -4.93
N PRO A 29 -5.73 0.59 -3.72
CA PRO A 29 -4.29 0.54 -3.56
C PRO A 29 -3.71 -0.68 -4.29
N PRO A 30 -2.63 -0.52 -5.06
CA PRO A 30 -2.00 -1.65 -5.72
C PRO A 30 -1.45 -2.62 -4.69
N VAL A 31 -1.68 -3.92 -4.90
CA VAL A 31 -1.00 -4.97 -4.14
C VAL A 31 0.41 -5.10 -4.70
N ILE A 32 1.41 -4.70 -3.91
CA ILE A 32 2.81 -4.65 -4.33
C ILE A 32 3.66 -5.80 -3.79
N GLY A 33 3.09 -6.63 -2.92
CA GLY A 33 3.83 -7.70 -2.27
C GLY A 33 3.05 -8.52 -1.26
N ALA A 34 3.81 -9.32 -0.50
CA ALA A 34 3.31 -10.15 0.59
C ALA A 34 4.24 -10.07 1.80
N VAL A 35 3.66 -10.25 2.98
CA VAL A 35 4.39 -10.40 4.24
C VAL A 35 4.15 -11.81 4.76
N THR A 36 5.23 -12.47 5.17
CA THR A 36 5.25 -13.85 5.64
C THR A 36 6.11 -13.98 6.90
N GLY A 37 6.12 -15.18 7.51
CA GLY A 37 6.77 -15.45 8.79
C GLY A 37 5.76 -15.49 9.94
N ALA A 38 6.12 -16.14 11.04
CA ALA A 38 5.26 -16.29 12.22
C ALA A 38 4.86 -14.92 12.78
N GLU A 39 5.84 -14.01 12.87
CA GLU A 39 5.68 -12.66 13.41
C GLU A 39 5.79 -11.60 12.31
N ALA A 40 5.36 -11.92 11.08
CA ALA A 40 5.43 -11.01 9.93
C ALA A 40 6.88 -10.51 9.66
N GLU A 41 7.85 -11.41 9.69
CA GLU A 41 9.29 -11.08 9.64
C GLU A 41 9.79 -10.74 8.23
N VAL A 42 9.12 -11.21 7.19
CA VAL A 42 9.63 -11.12 5.82
C VAL A 42 8.63 -10.39 4.95
N LEU A 43 9.05 -9.31 4.30
CA LEU A 43 8.29 -8.60 3.28
C LEU A 43 8.90 -8.90 1.91
N VAL A 44 8.11 -9.32 0.94
CA VAL A 44 8.53 -9.49 -0.45
C VAL A 44 7.74 -8.51 -1.32
N THR A 45 8.42 -7.55 -1.96
CA THR A 45 7.81 -6.57 -2.85
C THR A 45 8.59 -6.47 -4.16
N GLY A 46 7.92 -6.55 -5.30
CA GLY A 46 8.58 -6.47 -6.61
C GLY A 46 9.73 -7.47 -6.82
N GLY A 47 9.67 -8.65 -6.20
CA GLY A 47 10.74 -9.66 -6.23
C GLY A 47 11.90 -9.40 -5.25
N VAL A 48 11.90 -8.27 -4.55
CA VAL A 48 12.91 -7.91 -3.55
C VAL A 48 12.42 -8.34 -2.17
N ARG A 49 13.29 -9.02 -1.42
CA ARG A 49 13.05 -9.46 -0.06
C ARG A 49 13.52 -8.39 0.93
N TYR A 50 12.75 -8.18 1.98
CA TYR A 50 13.07 -7.31 3.10
C TYR A 50 12.82 -8.06 4.41
N LEU A 51 13.63 -7.78 5.42
CA LEU A 51 13.58 -8.40 6.75
C LEU A 51 13.23 -7.37 7.81
N ALA A 52 12.33 -7.76 8.70
CA ALA A 52 11.95 -6.99 9.88
C ALA A 52 13.18 -6.67 10.74
N VAL A 53 13.37 -5.40 11.08
CA VAL A 53 14.51 -4.91 11.88
C VAL A 53 14.10 -3.73 12.74
N ASP A 54 14.84 -3.52 13.84
CA ASP A 54 14.93 -2.22 14.50
C ASP A 54 16.06 -1.41 13.84
N PRO A 55 15.77 -0.27 13.17
CA PRO A 55 16.80 0.50 12.48
C PRO A 55 17.90 1.04 13.41
N ALA A 56 17.57 1.36 14.67
CA ALA A 56 18.53 1.92 15.61
C ALA A 56 19.53 0.85 16.07
N GLU A 57 19.05 -0.37 16.35
CA GLU A 57 19.89 -1.51 16.73
C GLU A 57 20.81 -1.99 15.61
N ASN A 58 20.45 -1.71 14.36
CA ASN A 58 21.18 -2.13 13.16
C ASN A 58 22.05 -1.00 12.57
N GLY A 59 22.26 0.11 13.29
CA GLY A 59 23.15 1.19 12.86
C GLY A 59 22.66 1.98 11.64
N MET A 60 21.37 1.85 11.28
CA MET A 60 20.78 2.51 10.12
C MET A 60 20.23 3.91 10.44
N GLY A 61 20.21 4.28 11.72
CA GLY A 61 19.70 5.56 12.21
C GLY A 61 18.46 5.38 13.10
N ALA A 62 18.14 6.42 13.86
CA ALA A 62 16.99 6.43 14.77
C ALA A 62 15.71 6.83 14.03
N TYR A 63 15.23 5.96 13.14
CA TYR A 63 13.95 6.16 12.46
C TYR A 63 12.76 5.84 13.37
N SER A 64 11.68 6.58 13.18
CA SER A 64 10.43 6.45 13.91
C SER A 64 9.23 6.40 12.97
N TYR A 65 8.05 6.12 13.51
CA TYR A 65 6.79 6.20 12.74
C TYR A 65 6.57 7.55 12.04
N ALA A 66 7.09 8.66 12.60
CA ALA A 66 6.97 9.99 11.99
C ALA A 66 7.74 10.12 10.66
N ASP A 67 8.74 9.27 10.48
CA ASP A 67 9.59 9.21 9.29
C ASP A 67 8.95 8.39 8.15
N ARG A 68 7.70 7.94 8.33
CA ARG A 68 6.91 7.36 7.25
C ARG A 68 6.80 8.33 6.08
N GLY A 69 7.31 7.90 4.94
CA GLY A 69 7.32 8.63 3.68
C GLY A 69 6.12 8.33 2.80
N LYS A 70 6.38 8.29 1.50
CA LYS A 70 5.36 8.09 0.46
C LYS A 70 4.72 6.71 0.59
N PHE A 71 3.41 6.65 0.44
CA PHE A 71 2.67 5.40 0.31
C PHE A 71 3.02 4.71 -1.02
N LEU A 72 3.43 3.44 -0.94
CA LEU A 72 3.85 2.65 -2.10
C LEU A 72 2.76 1.68 -2.57
N GLY A 73 1.94 1.18 -1.65
CA GLY A 73 0.90 0.20 -1.94
C GLY A 73 0.59 -0.66 -0.72
N ILE A 74 -0.06 -1.79 -0.96
CA ILE A 74 -0.37 -2.77 0.09
C ILE A 74 0.37 -4.08 -0.11
N ALA A 75 0.75 -4.73 0.99
CA ALA A 75 1.22 -6.09 1.01
C ALA A 75 0.18 -7.00 1.66
N ARG A 76 0.06 -8.25 1.20
CA ARG A 76 -0.85 -9.24 1.81
C ARG A 76 -0.16 -10.03 2.90
N SER A 77 -0.84 -10.24 4.01
CA SER A 77 -0.43 -11.22 5.04
C SER A 77 -1.65 -12.08 5.38
N GLY A 78 -1.70 -13.28 4.78
CA GLY A 78 -2.92 -14.09 4.77
C GLY A 78 -4.10 -13.31 4.18
N GLU A 79 -5.17 -13.16 4.97
CA GLU A 79 -6.37 -12.40 4.60
C GLU A 79 -6.24 -10.88 4.86
N ARG A 80 -5.20 -10.46 5.57
CA ARG A 80 -4.99 -9.05 5.95
C ARG A 80 -4.23 -8.29 4.86
N THR A 81 -4.48 -6.99 4.80
CA THR A 81 -3.72 -6.07 3.95
C THR A 81 -2.96 -5.07 4.83
N LEU A 82 -1.68 -4.91 4.50
CA LEU A 82 -0.72 -4.11 5.24
C LEU A 82 -0.29 -2.94 4.35
N ARG A 83 -0.23 -1.73 4.88
CA ARG A 83 0.15 -0.54 4.09
C ARG A 83 1.67 -0.41 4.09
N VAL A 84 2.28 -0.30 2.91
CA VAL A 84 3.72 -0.20 2.73
C VAL A 84 4.09 1.22 2.32
N TYR A 85 5.11 1.77 2.98
CA TYR A 85 5.60 3.12 2.77
C TYR A 85 7.11 3.11 2.57
N ALA A 86 7.60 4.09 1.81
CA ALA A 86 9.00 4.49 1.85
C ALA A 86 9.33 5.15 3.21
N VAL A 87 10.61 5.26 3.54
CA VAL A 87 11.08 5.95 4.76
C VAL A 87 11.74 7.27 4.35
N LYS A 88 11.39 8.37 5.02
CA LYS A 88 12.00 9.68 4.78
C LYS A 88 13.43 9.66 5.30
N GLY A 89 14.37 10.23 4.54
CA GLY A 89 15.80 10.23 4.88
C GLY A 89 16.55 8.98 4.45
N ASP A 90 15.87 7.92 4.01
CA ASP A 90 16.49 6.75 3.39
C ASP A 90 16.64 6.97 1.88
N GLU A 91 17.72 7.65 1.48
CA GLU A 91 18.00 7.96 0.06
C GLU A 91 18.33 6.71 -0.78
N GLU A 92 18.84 5.66 -0.15
CA GLU A 92 19.20 4.39 -0.80
C GLU A 92 18.00 3.45 -1.00
N GLU A 93 16.80 3.85 -0.55
CA GLU A 93 15.56 3.07 -0.61
C GLU A 93 15.68 1.64 -0.04
N ARG A 94 16.54 1.46 0.96
CA ARG A 94 16.78 0.16 1.61
C ARG A 94 15.68 -0.20 2.57
N LEU A 95 15.00 0.79 3.12
CA LEU A 95 13.99 0.62 4.17
C LEU A 95 12.57 0.69 3.62
N ARG A 96 11.70 -0.10 4.23
CA ARG A 96 10.25 -0.03 4.06
C ARG A 96 9.61 0.03 5.43
N TYR A 97 8.62 0.90 5.57
CA TYR A 97 7.78 0.92 6.76
C TYR A 97 6.44 0.27 6.43
N VAL A 98 6.09 -0.79 7.16
CA VAL A 98 4.84 -1.52 6.99
C VAL A 98 3.94 -1.25 8.18
N LEU A 99 2.70 -0.84 7.92
CA LEU A 99 1.71 -0.47 8.93
C LEU A 99 0.47 -1.35 8.84
N TRP A 100 0.12 -1.98 9.96
CA TRP A 100 -1.14 -2.69 10.19
C TRP A 100 -1.94 -2.00 11.29
N GLU A 101 -3.20 -1.69 11.00
CA GLU A 101 -4.08 -1.01 11.96
C GLU A 101 -3.43 0.26 12.55
N TRP A 102 -2.89 0.18 13.78
CA TRP A 102 -2.17 1.22 14.50
C TRP A 102 -0.67 0.95 14.73
N GLU A 103 -0.18 -0.25 14.45
CA GLU A 103 1.20 -0.68 14.69
C GLU A 103 1.94 -0.89 13.38
N GLY A 104 3.23 -0.61 13.35
CA GLY A 104 4.03 -0.89 12.17
C GLY A 104 5.49 -1.10 12.48
N ARG A 105 6.19 -1.66 11.50
CA ARG A 105 7.56 -2.13 11.63
C ARG A 105 8.38 -1.77 10.41
N PHE A 106 9.68 -1.58 10.65
CA PHE A 106 10.66 -1.35 9.61
C PHE A 106 11.17 -2.67 9.05
N TYR A 107 11.41 -2.65 7.74
CA TYR A 107 12.02 -3.76 7.03
C TYR A 107 13.20 -3.23 6.23
N VAL A 108 14.33 -3.91 6.28
CA VAL A 108 15.52 -3.60 5.48
C VAL A 108 15.64 -4.60 4.34
N ARG A 109 16.07 -4.13 3.17
CA ARG A 109 16.35 -4.98 2.01
C ARG A 109 17.36 -6.06 2.40
N ALA A 110 17.00 -7.32 2.18
CA ALA A 110 17.95 -8.42 2.20
C ALA A 110 18.70 -8.40 0.87
N GLU A 111 20.03 -8.41 0.92
CA GLU A 111 20.90 -8.59 -0.25
C GLU A 111 20.63 -9.91 -0.99
#